data_AF-A0A966SLK9-F1
#
_entry.id   AF-A0A966SLK9-F1
#
_cell.length_a   1.000
_cell.length_b   1.000
_cell.length_c   1.000
_cell.angle_alpha   90.00
_cell.angle_beta   90.00
_cell.angle_gamma   90.00
#
_symmetry.space_group_name_H-M   'P 1'
#
loop_
_entity.id
_entity.type
_entity.pdbx_description
1 polymer ?
#
loop_
_entity_poly.entity_id
_entity_poly.type
_entity_poly.pdbx_seq_one_letter_code
_entity_poly.pdbx_strand_id
1 'polypeptide(L)'
;AVRGRGLTWMNLYNQPGTVGSFMDVRSLNSIVTDSSASSCAWGSGSRIVNGTVNVLPDGKILTPLYTLFGQQGWKRALVTTTEITHATPAGFAVSGLKREAADSIAVQYMERGVEVLLGGGQKFFDPAKRKDKRDLLPDYKTAGYQVFKTAKEFADAKNDGKWLGIFANSHLPFTVDWNHDAKHKATVPHLAEMTRKALAKLENENHFIMQVEGGRVDHGAHMCDAVAALYDQVAFDEALDVVLEFQKRHPDTLVVFTTDHPTGNPGLSGIGLNYGFSSALFTNVQRVKKSFSEILKQWNVPGPDSAPLAKGAVAPPAQQDPKVIADTLREATDYQVSLEKATALAPFLARKGKAQFTLMNATVAQLGQLMANHLGIGWTGTAHCSDFVP
;
A
#
# COMPACT_ATOMS: atom_id res chain seq x y z
N ALA A 1 -21.57 10.47 -6.80
CA ALA A 1 -21.52 10.54 -8.28
C ALA A 1 -20.52 9.55 -8.90
N VAL A 2 -19.27 9.37 -8.39
CA VAL A 2 -18.25 8.51 -9.07
C VAL A 2 -18.57 7.01 -9.11
N ARG A 3 -18.84 6.37 -7.97
CA ARG A 3 -19.09 4.91 -7.90
C ARG A 3 -20.56 4.51 -7.96
N GLY A 4 -21.46 5.48 -7.75
CA GLY A 4 -22.92 5.23 -7.68
C GLY A 4 -23.40 4.38 -6.50
N ARG A 5 -22.52 3.96 -5.58
CA ARG A 5 -22.83 3.15 -4.39
C ARG A 5 -21.87 3.47 -3.23
N GLY A 6 -22.27 3.07 -2.02
CA GLY A 6 -21.42 3.14 -0.81
C GLY A 6 -20.26 2.13 -0.83
N LEU A 7 -19.41 2.19 0.19
CA LEU A 7 -18.36 1.20 0.43
C LEU A 7 -18.96 -0.08 0.98
N THR A 8 -18.53 -1.23 0.46
CA THR A 8 -19.03 -2.53 0.84
C THR A 8 -18.70 -2.85 2.29
N TRP A 9 -17.49 -2.55 2.76
CA TRP A 9 -17.11 -2.78 4.16
C TRP A 9 -17.98 -2.01 5.15
N MET A 10 -18.43 -0.79 4.80
CA MET A 10 -19.37 -0.02 5.63
C MET A 10 -20.75 -0.69 5.70
N ASN A 11 -21.19 -1.31 4.61
CA ASN A 11 -22.46 -2.01 4.58
C ASN A 11 -22.42 -3.33 5.37
N LEU A 12 -21.25 -3.94 5.55
CA LEU A 12 -21.09 -5.17 6.33
C LEU A 12 -21.54 -5.01 7.78
N TYR A 13 -21.39 -3.84 8.39
CA TYR A 13 -21.89 -3.60 9.75
C TYR A 13 -23.40 -3.78 9.89
N ASN A 14 -24.15 -3.67 8.79
CA ASN A 14 -25.59 -3.89 8.77
C ASN A 14 -25.99 -5.27 8.22
N GLN A 15 -25.01 -6.12 7.87
CA GLN A 15 -25.26 -7.44 7.30
C GLN A 15 -25.38 -8.51 8.41
N PRO A 16 -26.48 -9.29 8.44
CA PRO A 16 -26.58 -10.43 9.34
C PRO A 16 -25.42 -11.41 9.15
N GLY A 17 -24.81 -11.85 10.25
CA GLY A 17 -23.64 -12.75 10.24
C GLY A 17 -22.29 -12.04 10.29
N THR A 18 -22.24 -10.70 10.17
CA THR A 18 -21.01 -9.93 10.41
C THR A 18 -20.81 -9.69 11.91
N VAL A 19 -19.61 -9.96 12.40
CA VAL A 19 -19.18 -9.62 13.76
C VAL A 19 -18.14 -8.51 13.65
N GLY A 20 -18.45 -7.34 14.21
CA GLY A 20 -17.50 -6.23 14.35
C GLY A 20 -16.80 -6.28 15.71
N SER A 21 -15.53 -5.90 15.73
CA SER A 21 -14.75 -5.75 16.96
C SER A 21 -13.86 -4.51 16.87
N PHE A 22 -13.06 -4.27 17.91
CA PHE A 22 -11.94 -3.36 17.88
C PHE A 22 -10.69 -4.10 18.38
N MET A 23 -9.56 -3.87 17.73
CA MET A 23 -8.29 -4.53 18.02
C MET A 23 -7.22 -3.51 18.41
N ASP A 24 -6.52 -3.80 19.52
CA ASP A 24 -5.28 -3.11 19.91
C ASP A 24 -4.11 -3.63 19.06
N VAL A 25 -3.50 -2.72 18.31
CA VAL A 25 -2.42 -3.02 17.36
C VAL A 25 -1.03 -2.76 17.90
N ARG A 26 -0.85 -2.39 19.19
CA ARG A 26 0.47 -2.05 19.73
C ARG A 26 1.50 -3.18 19.56
N SER A 27 2.76 -2.79 19.42
CA SER A 27 3.90 -3.71 19.38
C SER A 27 4.47 -3.97 20.79
N LEU A 28 5.51 -4.81 20.89
CA LEU A 28 6.14 -5.09 22.18
C LEU A 28 6.89 -3.88 22.76
N ASN A 29 7.35 -2.95 21.92
CA ASN A 29 8.18 -1.82 22.33
C ASN A 29 7.52 -0.44 22.12
N SER A 30 6.28 -0.37 21.64
CA SER A 30 5.60 0.90 21.36
C SER A 30 4.08 0.77 21.38
N ILE A 31 3.39 1.82 21.82
CA ILE A 31 1.93 1.96 21.68
C ILE A 31 1.51 2.23 20.23
N VAL A 32 2.43 2.71 19.39
CA VAL A 32 2.27 2.87 17.94
C VAL A 32 3.10 1.81 17.24
N THR A 33 2.44 0.86 16.57
CA THR A 33 3.10 -0.22 15.85
C THR A 33 3.67 0.24 14.51
N ASP A 34 4.58 -0.55 13.94
CA ASP A 34 4.82 -0.53 12.51
C ASP A 34 4.04 -1.66 11.81
N SER A 35 3.94 -1.61 10.48
CA SER A 35 3.24 -2.64 9.67
C SER A 35 3.79 -4.05 9.90
N SER A 36 5.10 -4.16 10.16
CA SER A 36 5.77 -5.44 10.40
C SER A 36 5.31 -6.08 11.70
N ALA A 37 5.34 -5.34 12.81
CA ALA A 37 4.94 -5.88 14.10
C ALA A 37 3.44 -6.23 14.13
N SER A 38 2.60 -5.43 13.47
CA SER A 38 1.16 -5.70 13.38
C SER A 38 0.86 -6.92 12.50
N SER A 39 1.43 -7.00 11.29
CA SER A 39 1.24 -8.15 10.40
C SER A 39 1.77 -9.45 11.00
N CYS A 40 2.89 -9.40 11.73
CA CYS A 40 3.43 -10.56 12.44
C CYS A 40 2.57 -11.00 13.62
N ALA A 41 1.82 -10.09 14.27
CA ALA A 41 0.89 -10.48 15.30
C ALA A 41 -0.22 -11.41 14.76
N TRP A 42 -0.71 -11.14 13.54
CA TRP A 42 -1.63 -12.04 12.84
C TRP A 42 -0.92 -13.26 12.26
N GLY A 43 0.25 -13.02 11.67
CA GLY A 43 1.03 -14.02 10.96
C GLY A 43 1.80 -14.99 11.86
N SER A 44 1.89 -14.78 13.17
CA SER A 44 2.51 -15.72 14.11
C SER A 44 1.77 -15.89 15.43
N GLY A 45 0.69 -15.11 15.65
CA GLY A 45 -0.04 -15.10 16.91
C GLY A 45 0.70 -14.44 18.06
N SER A 46 1.78 -13.70 17.80
CA SER A 46 2.60 -13.05 18.82
C SER A 46 3.01 -11.64 18.42
N ARG A 47 2.90 -10.71 19.37
CA ARG A 47 3.48 -9.37 19.20
C ARG A 47 5.00 -9.47 19.14
N ILE A 48 5.61 -8.62 18.31
CA ILE A 48 7.06 -8.46 18.19
C ILE A 48 7.44 -6.98 18.36
N VAL A 49 8.73 -6.66 18.31
CA VAL A 49 9.21 -5.27 18.31
C VAL A 49 9.11 -4.68 16.90
N ASN A 50 8.90 -3.36 16.81
CA ASN A 50 8.87 -2.68 15.50
C ASN A 50 10.18 -2.94 14.71
N GLY A 51 10.06 -3.17 13.40
CA GLY A 51 11.19 -3.35 12.48
C GLY A 51 11.70 -4.80 12.32
N THR A 52 11.30 -5.74 13.17
CA THR A 52 11.59 -7.18 12.97
C THR A 52 10.44 -7.89 12.26
N VAL A 53 10.66 -9.09 11.73
CA VAL A 53 9.64 -9.93 11.09
C VAL A 53 9.64 -11.30 11.77
N ASN A 54 8.59 -11.64 12.51
CA ASN A 54 8.44 -12.93 13.22
C ASN A 54 9.68 -13.34 14.05
N VAL A 55 10.28 -12.37 14.75
CA VAL A 55 11.40 -12.60 15.68
C VAL A 55 11.13 -11.85 16.99
N LEU A 56 11.23 -12.57 18.11
CA LEU A 56 11.10 -12.03 19.46
C LEU A 56 12.38 -11.31 19.92
N PRO A 57 12.30 -10.47 20.98
CA PRO A 57 13.45 -9.70 21.48
C PRO A 57 14.65 -10.54 21.91
N ASP A 58 14.43 -11.77 22.35
CA ASP A 58 15.46 -12.75 22.73
C ASP A 58 16.13 -13.44 21.51
N GLY A 59 15.72 -13.08 20.30
CA GLY A 59 16.18 -13.68 19.04
C GLY A 59 15.43 -14.94 18.64
N LYS A 60 14.44 -15.39 19.42
CA LYS A 60 13.63 -16.57 19.06
C LYS A 60 12.85 -16.30 17.77
N ILE A 61 13.08 -17.15 16.78
CA ILE A 61 12.37 -17.14 15.50
C ILE A 61 11.00 -17.78 15.71
N LEU A 62 9.95 -17.03 15.37
CA LEU A 62 8.58 -17.53 15.37
C LEU A 62 8.29 -18.24 14.05
N THR A 63 7.50 -19.32 14.12
CA THR A 63 7.00 -20.03 12.95
C THR A 63 5.80 -19.29 12.39
N PRO A 64 5.86 -18.74 11.17
CA PRO A 64 4.74 -17.99 10.61
C PRO A 64 3.58 -18.91 10.21
N LEU A 65 2.39 -18.35 10.15
CA LEU A 65 1.12 -19.01 9.87
C LEU A 65 1.17 -19.75 8.54
N TYR A 66 1.77 -19.16 7.51
CA TYR A 66 1.87 -19.81 6.20
C TYR A 66 2.86 -20.99 6.21
N THR A 67 3.80 -21.05 7.15
CA THR A 67 4.61 -22.25 7.34
C THR A 67 3.77 -23.36 7.97
N LEU A 68 2.98 -23.05 9.00
CA LEU A 68 2.09 -24.02 9.66
C LEU A 68 1.03 -24.58 8.69
N PHE A 69 0.37 -23.70 7.94
CA PHE A 69 -0.65 -24.07 6.95
C PHE A 69 -0.05 -24.92 5.82
N GLY A 70 1.14 -24.56 5.33
CA GLY A 70 1.84 -25.34 4.33
C GLY A 70 2.19 -26.76 4.79
N GLN A 71 2.56 -26.94 6.07
CA GLN A 71 2.80 -28.26 6.66
C GLN A 71 1.53 -29.12 6.73
N GLN A 72 0.36 -28.49 6.78
CA GLN A 72 -0.94 -29.16 6.73
C GLN A 72 -1.49 -29.30 5.31
N GLY A 73 -0.70 -28.97 4.27
CA GLY A 73 -1.10 -29.10 2.87
C GLY A 73 -2.01 -27.99 2.34
N TRP A 74 -2.23 -26.91 3.12
CA TRP A 74 -3.02 -25.76 2.65
C TRP A 74 -2.24 -24.96 1.61
N LYS A 75 -2.94 -24.48 0.58
CA LYS A 75 -2.38 -23.55 -0.40
C LYS A 75 -2.38 -22.13 0.12
N ARG A 76 -1.36 -21.35 -0.24
CA ARG A 76 -1.09 -20.06 0.39
C ARG A 76 -0.91 -18.98 -0.66
N ALA A 77 -1.62 -17.89 -0.48
CA ALA A 77 -1.56 -16.74 -1.39
C ALA A 77 -1.31 -15.43 -0.65
N LEU A 78 -0.40 -14.62 -1.19
CA LEU A 78 -0.13 -13.24 -0.79
C LEU A 78 -0.40 -12.35 -2.00
N VAL A 79 -1.31 -11.38 -1.84
CA VAL A 79 -1.67 -10.40 -2.87
C VAL A 79 -1.58 -9.01 -2.26
N THR A 80 -0.86 -8.08 -2.90
CA THR A 80 -0.66 -6.73 -2.40
C THR A 80 -0.50 -5.68 -3.50
N THR A 81 -0.91 -4.43 -3.22
CA THR A 81 -0.54 -3.27 -4.04
C THR A 81 0.86 -2.71 -3.75
N THR A 82 1.55 -3.24 -2.73
CA THR A 82 2.91 -2.82 -2.38
C THR A 82 3.95 -3.69 -3.09
N GLU A 83 5.15 -3.79 -2.53
CA GLU A 83 6.15 -4.75 -2.98
C GLU A 83 5.79 -6.10 -2.37
N ILE A 84 5.89 -7.20 -3.12
CA ILE A 84 5.53 -8.51 -2.55
C ILE A 84 6.40 -8.90 -1.34
N THR A 85 7.59 -8.30 -1.23
CA THR A 85 8.53 -8.43 -0.11
C THR A 85 8.33 -7.38 0.98
N HIS A 86 7.27 -6.58 0.94
CA HIS A 86 6.97 -5.58 1.97
C HIS A 86 6.51 -6.26 3.27
N ALA A 87 6.42 -5.50 4.36
CA ALA A 87 6.27 -6.05 5.71
C ALA A 87 4.97 -6.82 5.95
N THR A 88 3.85 -6.38 5.35
CA THR A 88 2.55 -7.03 5.55
C THR A 88 2.51 -8.44 4.98
N PRO A 89 2.80 -8.69 3.68
CA PRO A 89 2.85 -10.05 3.15
C PRO A 89 3.97 -10.88 3.81
N ALA A 90 5.11 -10.25 4.15
CA ALA A 90 6.21 -10.92 4.83
C ALA A 90 5.81 -11.47 6.20
N GLY A 91 5.03 -10.72 6.99
CA GLY A 91 4.61 -11.11 8.33
C GLY A 91 3.83 -12.43 8.39
N PHE A 92 3.20 -12.85 7.30
CA PHE A 92 2.49 -14.12 7.25
C PHE A 92 3.39 -15.33 6.95
N ALA A 93 4.55 -15.11 6.31
CA ALA A 93 5.26 -16.18 5.63
C ALA A 93 6.78 -16.21 5.82
N VAL A 94 7.44 -15.18 6.33
CA VAL A 94 8.91 -15.15 6.50
C VAL A 94 9.32 -14.76 7.91
N SER A 95 10.59 -14.96 8.25
CA SER A 95 11.14 -14.50 9.54
C SER A 95 12.49 -13.83 9.31
N GLY A 96 12.80 -12.78 10.06
CA GLY A 96 14.05 -12.03 9.90
C GLY A 96 14.21 -10.87 10.87
N LEU A 97 15.46 -10.45 11.10
CA LEU A 97 15.80 -9.37 12.02
C LEU A 97 15.48 -7.96 11.48
N LYS A 98 15.24 -7.83 10.18
CA LYS A 98 14.99 -6.54 9.53
C LYS A 98 13.90 -6.68 8.48
N ARG A 99 12.83 -5.89 8.58
CA ARG A 99 11.76 -5.84 7.58
C ARG A 99 12.24 -5.36 6.22
N GLU A 100 13.33 -4.60 6.17
CA GLU A 100 13.93 -4.07 4.93
C GLU A 100 14.79 -5.10 4.18
N ALA A 101 14.92 -6.33 4.70
CA ALA A 101 15.70 -7.40 4.09
C ALA A 101 14.97 -8.06 2.90
N ALA A 102 14.40 -7.26 2.00
CA ALA A 102 13.57 -7.70 0.88
C ALA A 102 14.24 -8.76 -0.02
N ASP A 103 15.56 -8.65 -0.26
CA ASP A 103 16.33 -9.66 -1.01
C ASP A 103 16.26 -11.05 -0.36
N SER A 104 16.24 -11.13 0.98
CA SER A 104 16.12 -12.36 1.76
C SER A 104 14.67 -12.84 1.83
N ILE A 105 13.72 -11.93 1.97
CA ILE A 105 12.28 -12.24 1.96
C ILE A 105 11.89 -12.93 0.65
N ALA A 106 12.37 -12.42 -0.50
CA ALA A 106 12.15 -13.03 -1.81
C ALA A 106 12.70 -14.47 -1.89
N VAL A 107 13.84 -14.77 -1.25
CA VAL A 107 14.39 -16.13 -1.22
C VAL A 107 13.54 -17.03 -0.31
N GLN A 108 13.17 -16.54 0.87
CA GLN A 108 12.38 -17.33 1.83
C GLN A 108 10.99 -17.72 1.29
N TYR A 109 10.32 -16.85 0.51
CA TYR A 109 9.06 -17.24 -0.14
C TYR A 109 9.22 -18.45 -1.06
N MET A 110 10.29 -18.47 -1.85
CA MET A 110 10.59 -19.57 -2.77
C MET A 110 10.90 -20.86 -2.00
N GLU A 111 11.80 -20.77 -1.01
CA GLU A 111 12.21 -21.91 -0.17
C GLU A 111 11.04 -22.50 0.62
N ARG A 112 10.13 -21.65 1.12
CA ARG A 112 8.91 -22.06 1.83
C ARG A 112 7.77 -22.46 0.88
N GLY A 113 7.98 -22.28 -0.43
CA GLY A 113 7.10 -22.71 -1.49
C GLY A 113 5.73 -22.04 -1.54
N VAL A 114 5.60 -20.77 -1.12
CA VAL A 114 4.31 -20.04 -1.12
C VAL A 114 3.70 -20.02 -2.52
N GLU A 115 2.48 -20.51 -2.68
CA GLU A 115 1.96 -20.91 -3.99
C GLU A 115 1.57 -19.76 -4.91
N VAL A 116 1.11 -18.63 -4.34
CA VAL A 116 0.74 -17.44 -5.11
C VAL A 116 1.31 -16.20 -4.44
N LEU A 117 2.09 -15.43 -5.20
CA LEU A 117 2.76 -14.20 -4.76
C LEU A 117 2.47 -13.12 -5.82
N LEU A 118 1.61 -12.14 -5.52
CA LEU A 118 1.20 -11.11 -6.48
C LEU A 118 1.39 -9.70 -5.90
N GLY A 119 2.23 -8.89 -6.52
CA GLY A 119 2.42 -7.49 -6.15
C GLY A 119 3.45 -6.79 -7.01
N GLY A 120 4.15 -5.80 -6.46
CA GLY A 120 5.30 -5.14 -7.09
C GLY A 120 6.64 -5.72 -6.63
N GLY A 121 7.73 -4.99 -6.91
CA GLY A 121 9.06 -5.26 -6.36
C GLY A 121 10.02 -6.01 -7.29
N GLN A 122 9.95 -5.84 -8.61
CA GLN A 122 10.86 -6.52 -9.55
C GLN A 122 12.35 -6.32 -9.19
N LYS A 123 12.71 -5.17 -8.60
CA LYS A 123 14.09 -4.86 -8.19
C LYS A 123 14.69 -5.89 -7.22
N PHE A 124 13.90 -6.61 -6.44
CA PHE A 124 14.41 -7.63 -5.51
C PHE A 124 14.64 -8.99 -6.15
N PHE A 125 14.38 -9.13 -7.44
CA PHE A 125 14.59 -10.35 -8.21
C PHE A 125 15.63 -10.16 -9.32
N ASP A 126 16.04 -8.92 -9.58
CA ASP A 126 16.98 -8.52 -10.64
C ASP A 126 18.43 -8.48 -10.12
N PRO A 127 19.38 -9.19 -10.75
CA PRO A 127 20.78 -9.21 -10.34
C PRO A 127 21.46 -7.83 -10.40
N ALA A 128 20.97 -6.90 -11.23
CA ALA A 128 21.51 -5.54 -11.32
C ALA A 128 21.15 -4.66 -10.11
N LYS A 129 20.17 -5.08 -9.30
CA LYS A 129 19.65 -4.32 -8.16
C LYS A 129 19.89 -5.01 -6.82
N ARG A 130 19.93 -6.34 -6.80
CA ARG A 130 20.19 -7.14 -5.60
C ARG A 130 21.65 -7.02 -5.14
N LYS A 131 21.85 -7.09 -3.82
CA LYS A 131 23.19 -6.99 -3.22
C LYS A 131 24.10 -8.18 -3.56
N ASP A 132 23.50 -9.35 -3.71
CA ASP A 132 24.19 -10.61 -4.02
C ASP A 132 24.38 -10.86 -5.53
N LYS A 133 23.86 -9.98 -6.38
CA LYS A 133 23.87 -10.10 -7.85
C LYS A 133 23.25 -11.40 -8.39
N ARG A 134 22.41 -12.08 -7.59
CA ARG A 134 21.72 -13.30 -7.99
C ARG A 134 20.49 -12.95 -8.83
N ASP A 135 20.27 -13.63 -9.95
CA ASP A 135 19.00 -13.55 -10.67
C ASP A 135 18.03 -14.57 -10.09
N LEU A 136 16.96 -14.10 -9.45
CA LEU A 136 16.00 -15.01 -8.81
C LEU A 136 14.94 -15.51 -9.79
N LEU A 137 14.77 -14.91 -10.97
CA LEU A 137 13.71 -15.34 -11.89
C LEU A 137 13.93 -16.75 -12.44
N PRO A 138 15.15 -17.16 -12.85
CA PRO A 138 15.45 -18.54 -13.19
C PRO A 138 15.26 -19.51 -12.01
N ASP A 139 15.60 -19.09 -10.80
CA ASP A 139 15.45 -19.92 -9.60
C ASP A 139 13.97 -20.21 -9.31
N TYR A 140 13.12 -19.18 -9.39
CA TYR A 140 11.67 -19.32 -9.24
C TYR A 140 11.09 -20.24 -10.31
N LYS A 141 11.51 -20.10 -11.58
CA LYS A 141 11.08 -21.01 -12.65
C LYS A 141 11.48 -22.46 -12.37
N THR A 142 12.71 -22.68 -11.91
CA THR A 142 13.22 -24.00 -11.51
C THR A 142 12.43 -24.57 -10.32
N ALA A 143 11.99 -23.71 -9.40
CA ALA A 143 11.11 -24.07 -8.28
C ALA A 143 9.62 -24.26 -8.67
N GLY A 144 9.30 -24.23 -9.96
CA GLY A 144 7.95 -24.50 -10.50
C GLY A 144 7.03 -23.29 -10.55
N TYR A 145 7.57 -22.06 -10.52
CA TYR A 145 6.77 -20.85 -10.64
C TYR A 145 6.63 -20.38 -12.09
N GLN A 146 5.41 -20.00 -12.44
CA GLN A 146 5.14 -19.09 -13.54
C GLN A 146 5.42 -17.66 -13.06
N VAL A 147 6.15 -16.88 -13.88
CA VAL A 147 6.57 -15.52 -13.54
C VAL A 147 5.87 -14.54 -14.46
N PHE A 148 5.20 -13.54 -13.89
CA PHE A 148 4.48 -12.48 -14.60
C PHE A 148 5.02 -11.12 -14.19
N LYS A 149 5.39 -10.30 -15.17
CA LYS A 149 5.86 -8.93 -14.99
C LYS A 149 4.85 -7.89 -15.46
N THR A 150 3.82 -8.30 -16.19
CA THR A 150 2.78 -7.42 -16.73
C THR A 150 1.37 -7.99 -16.54
N ALA A 151 0.37 -7.13 -16.54
CA ALA A 151 -1.05 -7.50 -16.52
C ALA A 151 -1.40 -8.46 -17.68
N LYS A 152 -0.82 -8.24 -18.87
CA LYS A 152 -1.02 -9.10 -20.03
C LYS A 152 -0.47 -10.51 -19.81
N GLU A 153 0.76 -10.64 -19.34
CA GLU A 153 1.35 -11.96 -19.01
C GLU A 153 0.52 -12.69 -17.95
N PHE A 154 0.02 -11.96 -16.96
CA PHE A 154 -0.85 -12.53 -15.91
C PHE A 154 -2.25 -12.88 -16.42
N ALA A 155 -2.77 -12.17 -17.43
CA ALA A 155 -4.04 -12.51 -18.06
C ALA A 155 -4.01 -13.91 -18.68
N ASP A 156 -2.86 -14.33 -19.21
CA ASP A 156 -2.63 -15.64 -19.82
C ASP A 156 -2.14 -16.72 -18.82
N ALA A 157 -2.12 -16.41 -17.51
CA ALA A 157 -1.68 -17.33 -16.47
C ALA A 157 -2.48 -18.64 -16.48
N LYS A 158 -1.76 -19.77 -16.46
CA LYS A 158 -2.37 -21.10 -16.37
C LYS A 158 -2.56 -21.49 -14.91
N ASN A 159 -3.62 -22.24 -14.61
CA ASN A 159 -3.94 -22.67 -13.24
C ASN A 159 -3.05 -23.79 -12.67
N ASP A 160 -1.96 -24.17 -13.35
CA ASP A 160 -0.95 -25.12 -12.88
C ASP A 160 0.22 -24.42 -12.16
N GLY A 161 1.05 -25.20 -11.47
CA GLY A 161 2.25 -24.71 -10.79
C GLY A 161 1.99 -23.61 -9.74
N LYS A 162 3.06 -22.88 -9.40
CA LYS A 162 3.02 -21.72 -8.49
C LYS A 162 3.10 -20.42 -9.28
N TRP A 163 2.69 -19.30 -8.70
CA TRP A 163 2.65 -17.99 -9.37
C TRP A 163 3.51 -16.95 -8.65
N LEU A 164 4.34 -16.24 -9.41
CA LEU A 164 5.04 -15.03 -9.00
C LEU A 164 4.67 -13.88 -9.95
N GLY A 165 3.84 -12.96 -9.49
CA GLY A 165 3.51 -11.70 -10.15
C GLY A 165 4.26 -10.53 -9.51
N ILE A 166 5.09 -9.85 -10.29
CA ILE A 166 5.89 -8.69 -9.90
C ILE A 166 5.67 -7.57 -10.93
N PHE A 167 4.57 -6.83 -10.81
CA PHE A 167 4.02 -5.98 -11.88
C PHE A 167 4.64 -4.59 -11.98
N ALA A 168 5.46 -4.21 -11.01
CA ALA A 168 6.15 -2.92 -10.97
C ALA A 168 7.56 -3.08 -10.39
N ASN A 169 8.47 -2.15 -10.72
CA ASN A 169 9.84 -2.18 -10.20
C ASN A 169 9.90 -2.05 -8.68
N SER A 170 9.02 -1.23 -8.11
CA SER A 170 8.80 -1.02 -6.68
C SER A 170 7.35 -1.40 -6.37
N HIS A 171 6.68 -0.70 -5.46
CA HIS A 171 5.23 -0.81 -5.26
C HIS A 171 4.41 -0.55 -6.54
N LEU A 172 3.16 -1.01 -6.58
CA LEU A 172 2.24 -0.68 -7.66
C LEU A 172 1.90 0.83 -7.65
N PRO A 173 1.57 1.44 -8.80
CA PRO A 173 1.08 2.82 -8.86
C PRO A 173 -0.16 3.00 -7.97
N PHE A 174 -0.37 4.19 -7.42
CA PHE A 174 -1.63 4.53 -6.75
C PHE A 174 -2.79 4.39 -7.73
N THR A 175 -3.97 4.05 -7.22
CA THR A 175 -5.17 3.86 -8.04
C THR A 175 -5.56 5.15 -8.78
N VAL A 176 -5.33 6.33 -8.18
CA VAL A 176 -5.57 7.61 -8.87
C VAL A 176 -4.69 7.79 -10.11
N ASP A 177 -3.41 7.39 -10.03
CA ASP A 177 -2.47 7.46 -11.16
C ASP A 177 -2.79 6.38 -12.19
N TRP A 178 -3.07 5.16 -11.73
CA TRP A 178 -3.51 4.05 -12.59
C TRP A 178 -4.77 4.42 -13.39
N ASN A 179 -5.73 5.12 -12.79
CA ASN A 179 -6.95 5.56 -13.45
C ASN A 179 -6.71 6.54 -14.61
N HIS A 180 -5.63 7.32 -14.54
CA HIS A 180 -5.33 8.41 -15.47
C HIS A 180 -4.13 8.14 -16.39
N ASP A 181 -3.46 7.00 -16.27
CA ASP A 181 -2.35 6.59 -17.15
C ASP A 181 -2.65 5.25 -17.85
N ALA A 182 -2.80 5.30 -19.18
CA ALA A 182 -3.03 4.13 -20.02
C ALA A 182 -1.89 3.10 -19.96
N LYS A 183 -0.65 3.56 -19.74
CA LYS A 183 0.51 2.67 -19.58
C LYS A 183 0.36 1.85 -18.29
N HIS A 184 -0.02 2.49 -17.18
CA HIS A 184 -0.26 1.77 -15.93
C HIS A 184 -1.34 0.70 -16.10
N LYS A 185 -2.47 1.03 -16.74
CA LYS A 185 -3.54 0.06 -17.03
C LYS A 185 -3.09 -1.11 -17.89
N ALA A 186 -2.21 -0.87 -18.87
CA ALA A 186 -1.69 -1.92 -19.74
C ALA A 186 -0.69 -2.85 -19.03
N THR A 187 0.03 -2.35 -18.01
CA THR A 187 1.12 -3.09 -17.37
C THR A 187 0.80 -3.64 -16.00
N VAL A 188 -0.10 -3.03 -15.23
CA VAL A 188 -0.34 -3.38 -13.83
C VAL A 188 -1.80 -3.82 -13.64
N PRO A 189 -2.07 -5.06 -13.20
CA PRO A 189 -3.42 -5.49 -12.88
C PRO A 189 -3.94 -4.77 -11.64
N HIS A 190 -5.25 -4.53 -11.59
CA HIS A 190 -5.90 -3.94 -10.42
C HIS A 190 -5.95 -4.94 -9.25
N LEU A 191 -6.04 -4.46 -8.00
CA LEU A 191 -6.07 -5.33 -6.81
C LEU A 191 -7.22 -6.34 -6.86
N ALA A 192 -8.40 -5.90 -7.29
CA ALA A 192 -9.56 -6.77 -7.46
C ALA A 192 -9.32 -7.85 -8.55
N GLU A 193 -8.58 -7.56 -9.61
CA GLU A 193 -8.25 -8.52 -10.67
C GLU A 193 -7.26 -9.58 -10.17
N MET A 194 -6.20 -9.15 -9.46
CA MET A 194 -5.26 -10.05 -8.81
C MET A 194 -5.98 -10.98 -7.81
N THR A 195 -6.88 -10.41 -7.00
CA THR A 195 -7.67 -11.14 -6.02
C THR A 195 -8.58 -12.16 -6.69
N ARG A 196 -9.33 -11.77 -7.72
CA ARG A 196 -10.24 -12.65 -8.46
C ARG A 196 -9.53 -13.83 -9.08
N LYS A 197 -8.38 -13.59 -9.75
CA LYS A 197 -7.60 -14.66 -10.38
C LYS A 197 -6.95 -15.59 -9.35
N ALA A 198 -6.43 -15.05 -8.25
CA ALA A 198 -5.88 -15.88 -7.19
C ALA A 198 -6.94 -16.77 -6.54
N LEU A 199 -8.14 -16.23 -6.25
CA LEU A 199 -9.26 -17.04 -5.75
C LEU A 199 -9.69 -18.09 -6.77
N ALA A 200 -9.83 -17.75 -8.05
CA ALA A 200 -10.19 -18.72 -9.10
C ALA A 200 -9.15 -19.86 -9.26
N LYS A 201 -7.87 -19.59 -8.99
CA LYS A 201 -6.85 -20.64 -8.94
C LYS A 201 -7.04 -21.54 -7.71
N LEU A 202 -7.31 -20.94 -6.55
CA LEU A 202 -7.40 -21.64 -5.26
C LEU A 202 -8.74 -22.35 -5.05
N GLU A 203 -9.79 -22.01 -5.79
CA GLU A 203 -11.15 -22.55 -5.56
C GLU A 203 -11.27 -24.06 -5.77
N ASN A 204 -10.31 -24.66 -6.46
CA ASN A 204 -10.24 -26.10 -6.71
C ASN A 204 -9.35 -26.85 -5.70
N GLU A 205 -8.77 -26.14 -4.73
CA GLU A 205 -7.88 -26.71 -3.72
C GLU A 205 -8.68 -27.08 -2.48
N ASN A 206 -8.34 -28.21 -1.83
CA ASN A 206 -9.08 -28.69 -0.66
C ASN A 206 -9.14 -27.64 0.45
N HIS A 207 -8.02 -26.96 0.72
CA HIS A 207 -7.91 -25.89 1.69
C HIS A 207 -6.92 -24.84 1.24
N PHE A 208 -7.24 -23.56 1.49
CA PHE A 208 -6.32 -22.46 1.21
C PHE A 208 -6.42 -21.33 2.24
N ILE A 209 -5.34 -20.57 2.37
CA ILE A 209 -5.28 -19.31 3.09
C ILE A 209 -4.78 -18.22 2.15
N MET A 210 -5.44 -17.06 2.19
CA MET A 210 -5.14 -15.96 1.30
C MET A 210 -5.16 -14.64 2.06
N GLN A 211 -4.12 -13.84 1.86
CA GLN A 211 -3.99 -12.49 2.40
C GLN A 211 -4.00 -11.51 1.22
N VAL A 212 -4.94 -10.55 1.25
CA VAL A 212 -5.07 -9.45 0.28
C VAL A 212 -4.80 -8.11 0.97
N GLU A 213 -3.88 -7.32 0.44
CA GLU A 213 -3.44 -6.04 1.03
C GLU A 213 -3.73 -4.87 0.08
N GLY A 214 -4.51 -3.90 0.56
CA GLY A 214 -4.57 -2.54 -0.01
C GLY A 214 -3.47 -1.64 0.55
N GLY A 215 -2.20 -2.05 0.50
CA GLY A 215 -1.15 -1.44 1.34
C GLY A 215 -0.71 -0.04 0.92
N ARG A 216 -1.16 0.42 -0.26
CA ARG A 216 -0.92 1.80 -0.72
C ARG A 216 -1.80 2.83 -0.02
N VAL A 217 -2.86 2.43 0.69
CA VAL A 217 -3.65 3.34 1.55
C VAL A 217 -2.75 4.03 2.57
N ASP A 218 -1.92 3.24 3.25
CA ASP A 218 -0.92 3.71 4.21
C ASP A 218 0.08 4.68 3.57
N HIS A 219 0.61 4.35 2.39
CA HIS A 219 1.56 5.22 1.69
C HIS A 219 0.94 6.57 1.30
N GLY A 220 -0.32 6.58 0.86
CA GLY A 220 -1.07 7.80 0.59
C GLY A 220 -1.23 8.65 1.86
N ALA A 221 -1.54 8.00 2.99
CA ALA A 221 -1.67 8.66 4.28
C ALA A 221 -0.35 9.21 4.84
N HIS A 222 0.77 8.48 4.69
CA HIS A 222 2.11 8.98 4.99
C HIS A 222 2.47 10.24 4.17
N MET A 223 1.96 10.34 2.94
CA MET A 223 2.15 11.53 2.11
C MET A 223 1.13 12.65 2.41
N CYS A 224 0.21 12.47 3.35
CA CYS A 224 -0.95 13.36 3.51
C CYS A 224 -1.72 13.59 2.19
N ASP A 225 -1.70 12.59 1.29
CA ASP A 225 -2.39 12.61 0.02
C ASP A 225 -3.73 11.89 0.17
N ALA A 226 -4.76 12.70 0.44
CA ALA A 226 -6.09 12.18 0.70
C ALA A 226 -6.68 11.45 -0.51
N VAL A 227 -6.36 11.90 -1.72
CA VAL A 227 -6.92 11.30 -2.94
C VAL A 227 -6.26 9.95 -3.21
N ALA A 228 -4.93 9.86 -3.09
CA ALA A 228 -4.24 8.57 -3.20
C ALA A 228 -4.76 7.57 -2.16
N ALA A 229 -4.84 7.97 -0.87
CA ALA A 229 -5.34 7.10 0.18
C ALA A 229 -6.80 6.64 -0.07
N LEU A 230 -7.69 7.56 -0.47
CA LEU A 230 -9.10 7.26 -0.72
C LEU A 230 -9.31 6.35 -1.94
N TYR A 231 -8.63 6.60 -3.06
CA TYR A 231 -8.77 5.76 -4.25
C TYR A 231 -8.20 4.35 -4.04
N ASP A 232 -7.10 4.21 -3.30
CA ASP A 232 -6.57 2.89 -2.94
C ASP A 232 -7.46 2.17 -1.90
N GLN A 233 -8.14 2.91 -1.02
CA GLN A 233 -9.14 2.34 -0.12
C GLN A 233 -10.37 1.83 -0.88
N VAL A 234 -10.77 2.52 -1.95
CA VAL A 234 -11.82 2.05 -2.88
C VAL A 234 -11.34 0.81 -3.63
N ALA A 235 -10.10 0.75 -4.08
CA ALA A 235 -9.55 -0.43 -4.74
C ALA A 235 -9.50 -1.66 -3.82
N PHE A 236 -9.21 -1.46 -2.53
CA PHE A 236 -9.34 -2.51 -1.51
C PHE A 236 -10.79 -2.95 -1.32
N ASP A 237 -11.74 -2.01 -1.24
CA ASP A 237 -13.17 -2.33 -1.12
C ASP A 237 -13.72 -3.10 -2.34
N GLU A 238 -13.19 -2.82 -3.54
CA GLU A 238 -13.49 -3.60 -4.75
C GLU A 238 -12.89 -5.01 -4.69
N ALA A 239 -11.73 -5.20 -4.07
CA ALA A 239 -11.20 -6.55 -3.82
C ALA A 239 -12.04 -7.30 -2.77
N LEU A 240 -12.55 -6.60 -1.76
CA LEU A 240 -13.51 -7.16 -0.79
C LEU A 240 -14.81 -7.59 -1.47
N ASP A 241 -15.31 -6.84 -2.46
CA ASP A 241 -16.46 -7.27 -3.26
C ASP A 241 -16.22 -8.64 -3.91
N VAL A 242 -15.02 -8.86 -4.48
CA VAL A 242 -14.63 -10.15 -5.07
C VAL A 242 -14.60 -11.26 -4.01
N VAL A 243 -14.03 -10.99 -2.84
CA VAL A 243 -13.94 -11.97 -1.74
C VAL A 243 -15.33 -12.35 -1.23
N LEU A 244 -16.24 -11.39 -1.08
CA LEU A 244 -17.61 -11.66 -0.64
C LEU A 244 -18.45 -12.36 -1.72
N GLU A 245 -18.22 -12.04 -2.99
CA GLU A 245 -18.81 -12.78 -4.13
C GLU A 245 -18.34 -14.25 -4.12
N PHE A 246 -17.06 -14.48 -3.82
CA PHE A 246 -16.50 -15.82 -3.65
C PHE A 246 -17.14 -16.53 -2.45
N GLN A 247 -17.16 -15.91 -1.27
CA GLN A 247 -17.75 -16.49 -0.05
C GLN A 247 -19.21 -16.91 -0.23
N LYS A 248 -20.01 -16.16 -1.01
CA LYS A 248 -21.40 -16.54 -1.33
C LYS A 248 -21.51 -17.87 -2.08
N ARG A 249 -20.50 -18.23 -2.88
CA ARG A 249 -20.42 -19.51 -3.60
C ARG A 249 -19.71 -20.60 -2.79
N HIS A 250 -18.86 -20.22 -1.85
CA HIS A 250 -18.06 -21.08 -0.98
C HIS A 250 -18.34 -20.75 0.51
N PRO A 251 -19.52 -21.14 1.03
CA PRO A 251 -19.99 -20.70 2.35
C PRO A 251 -19.17 -21.24 3.53
N ASP A 252 -18.26 -22.18 3.29
CA ASP A 252 -17.24 -22.68 4.22
C ASP A 252 -16.01 -21.77 4.35
N THR A 253 -16.03 -20.58 3.74
CA THR A 253 -14.95 -19.59 3.78
C THR A 253 -15.13 -18.58 4.92
N LEU A 254 -14.13 -18.49 5.80
CA LEU A 254 -14.01 -17.39 6.77
C LEU A 254 -13.34 -16.18 6.11
N VAL A 255 -13.97 -15.01 6.22
CA VAL A 255 -13.42 -13.73 5.78
C VAL A 255 -13.15 -12.86 7.00
N VAL A 256 -11.90 -12.42 7.14
CA VAL A 256 -11.47 -11.41 8.12
C VAL A 256 -10.94 -10.22 7.33
N PHE A 257 -11.43 -9.03 7.62
CA PHE A 257 -10.90 -7.78 7.09
C PHE A 257 -10.62 -6.84 8.26
N THR A 258 -9.50 -6.13 8.19
CA THR A 258 -9.03 -5.21 9.23
C THR A 258 -7.94 -4.31 8.62
N THR A 259 -7.33 -3.45 9.44
CA THR A 259 -6.14 -2.66 9.09
C THR A 259 -5.05 -2.89 10.14
N ASP A 260 -3.79 -2.82 9.73
CA ASP A 260 -2.64 -3.06 10.59
C ASP A 260 -2.38 -1.89 11.53
N HIS A 261 -2.70 -0.67 11.10
CA HIS A 261 -2.72 0.54 11.93
C HIS A 261 -3.36 1.73 11.18
N PRO A 262 -3.84 2.76 11.91
CA PRO A 262 -4.17 4.06 11.32
C PRO A 262 -2.90 4.85 10.99
N THR A 263 -2.96 5.72 9.97
CA THR A 263 -1.82 6.54 9.53
C THR A 263 -2.25 7.98 9.25
N GLY A 264 -1.49 8.94 9.78
CA GLY A 264 -1.59 10.38 9.49
C GLY A 264 -2.78 11.14 10.07
N ASN A 265 -3.78 10.42 10.63
CA ASN A 265 -5.05 10.96 11.13
C ASN A 265 -5.72 11.95 10.16
N PRO A 266 -6.14 11.49 8.96
CA PRO A 266 -6.94 12.31 8.06
C PRO A 266 -8.30 12.62 8.68
N GLY A 267 -8.76 13.87 8.54
CA GLY A 267 -10.09 14.28 9.00
C GLY A 267 -10.75 15.25 8.02
N LEU A 268 -12.00 14.96 7.63
CA LEU A 268 -12.82 15.93 6.90
C LEU A 268 -13.28 17.01 7.89
N SER A 269 -12.79 18.22 7.71
CA SER A 269 -13.09 19.36 8.59
C SER A 269 -14.43 19.98 8.27
N GLY A 270 -15.14 20.44 9.30
CA GLY A 270 -16.23 21.41 9.15
C GLY A 270 -15.66 22.75 8.66
N ILE A 271 -16.00 23.18 7.43
CA ILE A 271 -15.46 24.40 6.81
C ILE A 271 -16.59 25.30 6.32
N GLY A 272 -16.38 26.62 6.37
CA GLY A 272 -17.31 27.62 5.85
C GLY A 272 -18.34 28.12 6.87
N LEU A 273 -19.23 28.99 6.42
CA LEU A 273 -20.35 29.47 7.24
C LEU A 273 -21.20 28.28 7.69
N ASN A 274 -21.39 28.14 9.00
CA ASN A 274 -22.14 27.04 9.62
C ASN A 274 -21.69 25.64 9.15
N TYR A 275 -20.41 25.46 8.83
CA TYR A 275 -19.82 24.20 8.34
C TYR A 275 -20.39 23.68 6.99
N GLY A 276 -21.05 24.54 6.21
CA GLY A 276 -21.77 24.15 4.99
C GLY A 276 -20.90 23.81 3.77
N PHE A 277 -19.58 24.01 3.81
CA PHE A 277 -18.72 23.85 2.63
C PHE A 277 -18.00 22.50 2.55
N SER A 278 -18.03 21.69 3.61
CA SER A 278 -17.27 20.43 3.68
C SER A 278 -17.61 19.47 2.54
N SER A 279 -18.90 19.25 2.25
CA SER A 279 -19.31 18.37 1.15
C SER A 279 -18.89 18.89 -0.21
N ALA A 280 -19.01 20.20 -0.44
CA ALA A 280 -18.59 20.82 -1.70
C ALA A 280 -17.07 20.67 -1.92
N LEU A 281 -16.26 20.94 -0.90
CA LEU A 281 -14.80 20.73 -0.97
C LEU A 281 -14.45 19.25 -1.17
N PHE A 282 -15.11 18.35 -0.44
CA PHE A 282 -14.86 16.92 -0.58
C PHE A 282 -15.18 16.40 -1.99
N THR A 283 -16.15 16.98 -2.70
CA THR A 283 -16.40 16.56 -4.10
C THR A 283 -15.24 16.84 -5.05
N ASN A 284 -14.29 17.72 -4.69
CA ASN A 284 -13.12 18.01 -5.51
C ASN A 284 -12.15 16.84 -5.61
N VAL A 285 -12.22 15.84 -4.72
CA VAL A 285 -11.41 14.61 -4.83
C VAL A 285 -11.55 13.94 -6.20
N GLN A 286 -12.71 14.11 -6.86
CA GLN A 286 -13.01 13.53 -8.17
C GLN A 286 -12.28 14.21 -9.33
N ARG A 287 -11.74 15.41 -9.09
CA ARG A 287 -11.04 16.22 -10.12
C ARG A 287 -9.54 16.01 -10.12
N VAL A 288 -9.01 15.38 -9.07
CA VAL A 288 -7.59 15.09 -8.92
C VAL A 288 -7.20 13.88 -9.78
N LYS A 289 -6.14 14.07 -10.57
CA LYS A 289 -5.70 13.12 -11.61
C LYS A 289 -4.33 12.50 -11.32
N LYS A 290 -3.55 13.10 -10.44
CA LYS A 290 -2.18 12.68 -10.13
C LYS A 290 -2.00 12.68 -8.60
N SER A 291 -1.38 11.63 -8.08
CA SER A 291 -0.94 11.56 -6.69
C SER A 291 0.20 12.57 -6.41
N PHE A 292 0.48 12.79 -5.14
CA PHE A 292 1.63 13.58 -4.71
C PHE A 292 2.94 12.96 -5.21
N SER A 293 3.02 11.64 -5.35
CA SER A 293 4.21 10.99 -5.93
C SER A 293 4.51 11.49 -7.35
N GLU A 294 3.48 11.60 -8.20
CA GLU A 294 3.62 12.12 -9.56
C GLU A 294 3.82 13.64 -9.63
N ILE A 295 3.23 14.39 -8.68
CA ILE A 295 3.44 15.84 -8.56
C ILE A 295 4.89 16.14 -8.14
N LEU A 296 5.40 15.46 -7.12
CA LEU A 296 6.75 15.68 -6.59
C LEU A 296 7.85 15.39 -7.61
N LYS A 297 7.65 14.37 -8.48
CA LYS A 297 8.56 14.09 -9.60
C LYS A 297 8.72 15.29 -10.54
N GLN A 298 7.64 16.02 -10.83
CA GLN A 298 7.67 17.22 -11.69
C GLN A 298 8.41 18.39 -11.03
N TRP A 299 8.61 18.34 -9.72
CA TRP A 299 9.34 19.34 -8.95
C TRP A 299 10.73 18.89 -8.52
N ASN A 300 11.25 17.78 -9.06
CA ASN A 300 12.54 17.20 -8.68
C ASN A 300 12.63 16.88 -7.18
N VAL A 301 11.50 16.60 -6.52
CA VAL A 301 11.47 16.20 -5.12
C VAL A 301 11.35 14.67 -5.06
N PRO A 302 12.28 13.96 -4.39
CA PRO A 302 12.15 12.52 -4.21
C PRO A 302 10.89 12.18 -3.42
N GLY A 303 9.96 11.45 -4.03
CA GLY A 303 8.84 10.80 -3.35
C GLY A 303 9.28 9.53 -2.60
N PRO A 304 8.40 8.94 -1.78
CA PRO A 304 8.72 7.76 -0.94
C PRO A 304 9.17 6.54 -1.75
N ASP A 305 8.68 6.38 -2.98
CA ASP A 305 9.03 5.25 -3.86
C ASP A 305 10.28 5.51 -4.73
N SER A 306 10.95 6.65 -4.54
CA SER A 306 12.09 7.05 -5.37
C SER A 306 13.30 6.17 -5.10
N ALA A 307 13.94 5.69 -6.16
CA ALA A 307 15.22 5.02 -6.02
C ALA A 307 16.25 6.00 -5.42
N PRO A 308 17.18 5.52 -4.56
CA PRO A 308 18.29 6.33 -4.11
C PRO A 308 19.08 6.88 -5.29
N LEU A 309 19.60 8.09 -5.15
CA LEU A 309 20.53 8.64 -6.12
C LEU A 309 21.76 7.72 -6.25
N ALA A 310 22.23 7.55 -7.47
CA ALA A 310 23.49 6.84 -7.71
C ALA A 310 24.62 7.53 -6.91
N LYS A 311 25.58 6.74 -6.41
CA LYS A 311 26.69 7.26 -5.62
C LYS A 311 27.45 8.33 -6.43
N GLY A 312 27.55 9.54 -5.88
CA GLY A 312 28.20 10.69 -6.54
C GLY A 312 27.28 11.52 -7.44
N ALA A 313 26.01 11.12 -7.65
CA ALA A 313 25.03 11.94 -8.35
C ALA A 313 24.52 13.05 -7.44
N VAL A 314 24.44 14.27 -7.99
CA VAL A 314 23.81 15.42 -7.33
C VAL A 314 22.36 15.47 -7.81
N ALA A 315 21.42 15.55 -6.86
CA ALA A 315 20.01 15.71 -7.20
C ALA A 315 19.81 17.03 -7.96
N PRO A 316 18.99 17.08 -9.02
CA PRO A 316 18.56 18.37 -9.56
C PRO A 316 17.90 19.20 -8.46
N PRO A 317 18.06 20.54 -8.48
CA PRO A 317 17.43 21.39 -7.48
C PRO A 317 15.91 21.23 -7.57
N ALA A 318 15.28 21.21 -6.39
CA ALA A 318 13.83 21.21 -6.29
C ALA A 318 13.25 22.48 -6.95
N GLN A 319 12.06 22.37 -7.54
CA GLN A 319 11.40 23.53 -8.14
C GLN A 319 11.14 24.61 -7.07
N GLN A 320 11.44 25.86 -7.38
CA GLN A 320 11.25 27.02 -6.48
C GLN A 320 10.39 28.12 -7.10
N ASP A 321 10.10 28.09 -8.41
CA ASP A 321 9.23 29.07 -9.05
C ASP A 321 7.76 28.88 -8.61
N PRO A 322 7.15 29.84 -7.87
CA PRO A 322 5.77 29.74 -7.41
C PRO A 322 4.76 29.57 -8.54
N LYS A 323 5.03 30.14 -9.72
CA LYS A 323 4.14 30.01 -10.87
C LYS A 323 4.14 28.56 -11.37
N VAL A 324 5.31 27.95 -11.49
CA VAL A 324 5.40 26.55 -11.94
C VAL A 324 4.78 25.61 -10.90
N ILE A 325 5.00 25.85 -9.60
CA ILE A 325 4.36 25.08 -8.52
C ILE A 325 2.83 25.17 -8.63
N ALA A 326 2.29 26.38 -8.79
CA ALA A 326 0.84 26.58 -8.92
C ALA A 326 0.27 25.95 -10.21
N ASP A 327 0.99 26.09 -11.33
CA ASP A 327 0.58 25.52 -12.62
C ASP A 327 0.56 23.98 -12.57
N THR A 328 1.58 23.34 -11.96
CA THR A 328 1.60 21.88 -11.74
C THR A 328 0.43 21.42 -10.88
N LEU A 329 0.13 22.13 -9.79
CA LEU A 329 -1.02 21.78 -8.93
C LEU A 329 -2.34 21.94 -9.66
N ARG A 330 -2.52 23.02 -10.43
CA ARG A 330 -3.74 23.22 -11.23
C ARG A 330 -3.93 22.08 -12.22
N GLU A 331 -2.88 21.69 -12.95
CA GLU A 331 -2.96 20.59 -13.93
C GLU A 331 -3.29 19.24 -13.27
N ALA A 332 -2.65 18.95 -12.15
CA ALA A 332 -2.80 17.69 -11.44
C ALA A 332 -4.11 17.56 -10.65
N THR A 333 -4.64 18.68 -10.15
CA THR A 333 -5.68 18.66 -9.10
C THR A 333 -6.91 19.54 -9.37
N ASP A 334 -6.90 20.37 -10.42
CA ASP A 334 -7.89 21.46 -10.65
C ASP A 334 -7.84 22.58 -9.59
N TYR A 335 -6.94 22.51 -8.61
CA TYR A 335 -6.83 23.54 -7.58
C TYR A 335 -6.05 24.76 -8.08
N GLN A 336 -6.73 25.91 -8.16
CA GLN A 336 -6.11 27.20 -8.43
C GLN A 336 -5.43 27.76 -7.18
N VAL A 337 -4.15 27.41 -7.00
CA VAL A 337 -3.33 27.92 -5.90
C VAL A 337 -2.85 29.34 -6.19
N SER A 338 -3.03 30.25 -5.23
CA SER A 338 -2.47 31.61 -5.29
C SER A 338 -0.94 31.58 -5.26
N LEU A 339 -0.27 32.52 -5.94
CA LEU A 339 1.19 32.63 -5.91
C LEU A 339 1.77 32.78 -4.49
N GLU A 340 1.05 33.43 -3.57
CA GLU A 340 1.45 33.54 -2.16
C GLU A 340 1.58 32.16 -1.50
N LYS A 341 0.52 31.33 -1.58
CA LYS A 341 0.54 29.95 -1.06
C LYS A 341 1.59 29.08 -1.75
N ALA A 342 1.78 29.22 -3.07
CA ALA A 342 2.84 28.50 -3.78
C ALA A 342 4.24 28.94 -3.32
N THR A 343 4.43 30.22 -3.05
CA THR A 343 5.66 30.78 -2.47
C THR A 343 5.92 30.22 -1.08
N ALA A 344 4.88 30.10 -0.25
CA ALA A 344 4.98 29.51 1.08
C ALA A 344 5.35 28.02 1.07
N LEU A 345 4.94 27.26 0.04
CA LEU A 345 5.29 25.84 -0.12
C LEU A 345 6.75 25.64 -0.59
N ALA A 346 7.28 26.55 -1.43
CA ALA A 346 8.57 26.38 -2.09
C ALA A 346 9.76 26.04 -1.14
N PRO A 347 9.93 26.68 0.04
CA PRO A 347 11.00 26.32 0.97
C PRO A 347 10.93 24.86 1.44
N PHE A 348 9.74 24.27 1.55
CA PHE A 348 9.57 22.88 1.97
C PHE A 348 9.95 21.89 0.86
N LEU A 349 9.76 22.25 -0.42
CA LEU A 349 10.28 21.47 -1.56
C LEU A 349 11.82 21.38 -1.51
N ALA A 350 12.48 22.48 -1.10
CA ALA A 350 13.92 22.55 -0.92
C ALA A 350 14.43 22.05 0.44
N ARG A 351 13.55 21.48 1.29
CA ARG A 351 13.89 21.03 2.68
C ARG A 351 14.46 22.14 3.57
N LYS A 352 14.04 23.39 3.34
CA LYS A 352 14.42 24.59 4.12
C LYS A 352 13.26 25.20 4.90
N GLY A 353 12.05 24.64 4.74
CA GLY A 353 10.86 25.07 5.47
C GLY A 353 10.96 24.83 6.97
N LYS A 354 10.13 25.57 7.72
CA LYS A 354 10.08 25.55 9.19
C LYS A 354 8.62 25.56 9.65
N ALA A 355 8.02 24.38 9.74
CA ALA A 355 6.71 24.20 10.36
C ALA A 355 6.82 24.32 11.89
N GLN A 356 5.78 24.84 12.54
CA GLN A 356 5.74 24.91 14.01
C GLN A 356 5.70 23.51 14.63
N PHE A 357 4.96 22.59 14.03
CA PHE A 357 4.96 21.19 14.43
C PHE A 357 5.95 20.41 13.57
N THR A 358 6.98 19.84 14.19
CA THR A 358 8.09 19.16 13.51
C THR A 358 7.62 18.05 12.56
N LEU A 359 6.59 17.27 12.94
CA LEU A 359 6.04 16.21 12.07
C LEU A 359 5.41 16.77 10.78
N MET A 360 4.99 18.03 10.79
CA MET A 360 4.45 18.71 9.61
C MET A 360 5.53 19.39 8.76
N ASN A 361 6.81 19.30 9.13
CA ASN A 361 7.89 19.94 8.37
C ASN A 361 8.22 19.23 7.05
N ALA A 362 7.63 18.05 6.80
CA ALA A 362 7.79 17.32 5.56
C ALA A 362 7.08 18.02 4.39
N THR A 363 7.69 17.96 3.21
CA THR A 363 7.10 18.50 1.97
C THR A 363 5.69 18.01 1.73
N VAL A 364 5.47 16.70 1.89
CA VAL A 364 4.19 16.03 1.69
C VAL A 364 3.13 16.49 2.70
N ALA A 365 3.52 16.72 3.95
CA ALA A 365 2.63 17.24 4.99
C ALA A 365 2.16 18.67 4.69
N GLN A 366 3.08 19.53 4.23
CA GLN A 366 2.75 20.90 3.83
C GLN A 366 1.88 20.93 2.57
N LEU A 367 2.14 20.03 1.62
CA LEU A 367 1.27 19.88 0.45
C LEU A 367 -0.12 19.39 0.87
N GLY A 368 -0.22 18.45 1.80
CA GLY A 368 -1.49 18.02 2.41
C GLY A 368 -2.24 19.18 3.06
N GLN A 369 -1.56 20.03 3.85
CA GLN A 369 -2.15 21.24 4.44
C GLN A 369 -2.61 22.24 3.37
N LEU A 370 -1.84 22.43 2.30
CA LEU A 370 -2.24 23.28 1.18
C LEU A 370 -3.51 22.73 0.51
N MET A 371 -3.53 21.43 0.23
CA MET A 371 -4.65 20.73 -0.40
C MET A 371 -5.90 20.64 0.49
N ALA A 372 -5.76 20.74 1.81
CA ALA A 372 -6.90 20.81 2.74
C ALA A 372 -7.83 22.00 2.42
N ASN A 373 -7.29 23.09 1.89
CA ASN A 373 -8.09 24.24 1.42
C ASN A 373 -8.99 23.92 0.21
N HIS A 374 -8.66 22.86 -0.53
CA HIS A 374 -9.37 22.45 -1.74
C HIS A 374 -10.25 21.22 -1.52
N LEU A 375 -9.80 20.29 -0.68
CA LEU A 375 -10.45 19.00 -0.43
C LEU A 375 -11.25 18.97 0.88
N GLY A 376 -10.97 19.90 1.80
CA GLY A 376 -11.53 19.92 3.14
C GLY A 376 -10.94 18.88 4.11
N ILE A 377 -9.92 18.13 3.70
CA ILE A 377 -9.32 17.04 4.48
C ILE A 377 -8.01 17.52 5.09
N GLY A 378 -7.97 17.62 6.42
CA GLY A 378 -6.78 17.94 7.21
C GLY A 378 -6.06 16.70 7.70
N TRP A 379 -4.85 16.91 8.23
CA TRP A 379 -3.95 15.87 8.73
C TRP A 379 -3.26 16.34 10.00
N THR A 380 -2.94 15.41 10.91
CA THR A 380 -2.13 15.73 12.09
C THR A 380 -0.66 15.36 11.91
N GLY A 381 -0.31 14.57 10.90
CA GLY A 381 1.08 14.17 10.66
C GLY A 381 1.23 13.16 9.53
N THR A 382 2.42 12.59 9.42
CA THR A 382 2.80 11.59 8.43
C THR A 382 3.19 10.25 9.07
N ALA A 383 2.77 9.99 10.30
CA ALA A 383 3.18 8.80 11.06
C ALA A 383 1.97 7.91 11.36
N HIS A 384 2.24 6.65 11.72
CA HIS A 384 1.19 5.79 12.25
C HIS A 384 0.63 6.35 13.56
N CYS A 385 -0.60 5.96 13.87
CA CYS A 385 -1.33 6.39 15.06
C CYS A 385 -1.71 5.17 15.91
N SER A 386 -2.17 5.41 17.13
CA SER A 386 -2.43 4.35 18.13
C SER A 386 -3.91 3.97 18.23
N ASP A 387 -4.75 4.41 17.30
CA ASP A 387 -6.18 4.14 17.35
C ASP A 387 -6.44 2.63 17.22
N PHE A 388 -7.51 2.19 17.88
CA PHE A 388 -7.98 0.83 17.73
C PHE A 388 -8.55 0.65 16.32
N VAL A 389 -8.29 -0.52 15.73
CA VAL A 389 -8.70 -0.83 14.36
C VAL A 389 -9.91 -1.78 14.38
N PRO A 390 -10.83 -1.68 13.39
CA PRO A 390 -11.99 -2.56 13.31
C PRO A 390 -11.64 -4.03 13.00
#